data_AF-A0A4Y9RWE7-F1
#
_entry.id   AF-A0A4Y9RWE7-F1
#
_cell.length_a   1.000
_cell.length_b   1.000
_cell.length_c   1.000
_cell.angle_alpha   90.00
_cell.angle_beta   90.00
_cell.angle_gamma   90.00
#
_symmetry.space_group_name_H-M   'P 1'
#
loop_
_entity.id
_entity.type
_entity.pdbx_description
1 polymer ?
#
loop_
_entity_poly.entity_id
_entity_poly.type
_entity_poly.pdbx_seq_one_letter_code
_entity_poly.pdbx_strand_id
1 'polypeptide(L)'
;MMLILSAVMAVAMQAAPTAGWTWSLYEGDGPLVLANEVPDTANLRATLQCQPGSGAVSVAVYGDDATAGFARITAGGMTATSEARVGRGGKLETAIPVDHPAFSAFVASGRMTVAVGDAADTITVERPHLAKLRRFADRCAG
;
A
#
# COMPACT_ATOMS: atom_id res chain seq x y z
N MET A 1 -37.68 43.17 28.74
CA MET A 1 -36.71 42.34 29.48
C MET A 1 -36.24 41.26 28.52
N MET A 2 -34.94 41.20 28.24
CA MET A 2 -34.25 40.23 27.35
C MET A 2 -34.62 38.77 27.64
N LEU A 3 -34.38 37.86 26.69
CA LEU A 3 -33.52 36.68 26.90
C LEU A 3 -33.34 35.83 25.60
N ILE A 4 -32.19 36.07 24.96
CA ILE A 4 -31.18 35.14 24.41
C ILE A 4 -31.43 34.33 23.11
N LEU A 5 -30.60 34.66 22.11
CA LEU A 5 -30.20 33.85 20.94
C LEU A 5 -29.53 32.53 21.36
N SER A 6 -30.01 31.41 20.85
CA SER A 6 -29.29 30.12 20.93
C SER A 6 -28.54 29.86 19.62
N ALA A 7 -27.26 30.25 19.58
CA ALA A 7 -26.35 29.85 18.51
C ALA A 7 -25.82 28.44 18.81
N VAL A 8 -26.28 27.43 18.07
CA VAL A 8 -25.73 26.08 18.14
C VAL A 8 -24.40 26.08 17.39
N MET A 9 -23.30 26.08 18.13
CA MET A 9 -21.95 25.97 17.59
C MET A 9 -21.72 24.50 17.19
N ALA A 10 -21.79 24.21 15.90
CA ALA A 10 -21.40 22.90 15.36
C ALA A 10 -19.88 22.74 15.50
N VAL A 11 -19.45 22.00 16.53
CA VAL A 11 -18.05 21.61 16.69
C VAL A 11 -17.74 20.57 15.62
N ALA A 12 -17.12 21.00 14.53
CA ALA A 12 -16.48 20.10 13.59
C ALA A 12 -15.34 19.40 14.33
N MET A 13 -15.53 18.13 14.70
CA MET A 13 -14.45 17.25 15.14
C MET A 13 -13.49 17.07 13.96
N GLN A 14 -12.54 17.99 13.82
CA GLN A 14 -11.35 17.76 13.00
C GLN A 14 -10.50 16.77 13.79
N ALA A 15 -10.62 15.48 13.47
CA ALA A 15 -9.70 14.47 13.94
C ALA A 15 -8.28 14.96 13.58
N ALA A 16 -7.45 15.21 14.59
CA ALA A 16 -6.05 15.51 14.36
C ALA A 16 -5.45 14.38 13.52
N PRO A 17 -4.71 14.67 12.43
CA PRO A 17 -4.04 13.62 11.69
C PRO A 17 -3.11 12.93 12.68
N THR A 18 -3.32 11.63 12.89
CA THR A 18 -2.33 10.79 13.54
C THR A 18 -1.00 11.05 12.83
N ALA A 19 0.08 11.24 13.58
CA ALA A 19 1.44 11.11 13.07
C ALA A 19 1.64 9.65 12.61
N GLY A 20 1.02 9.34 11.47
CA GLY A 20 0.46 8.04 11.21
C GLY A 20 0.47 7.84 9.72
N TRP A 21 1.22 6.83 9.34
CA TRP A 21 1.30 6.24 8.02
C TRP A 21 0.08 6.49 7.13
N THR A 22 0.32 6.98 5.93
CA THR A 22 -0.68 7.24 4.90
C THR A 22 -0.28 6.57 3.60
N TRP A 23 -1.24 6.44 2.69
CA TRP A 23 -0.97 5.98 1.33
C TRP A 23 -0.98 7.14 0.34
N SER A 24 0.16 7.37 -0.32
CA SER A 24 0.35 8.38 -1.36
C SER A 24 0.50 7.71 -2.72
N LEU A 25 -0.19 8.25 -3.74
CA LEU A 25 -0.07 7.80 -5.12
C LEU A 25 0.72 8.85 -5.90
N TYR A 26 1.87 8.45 -6.44
CA TYR A 26 2.75 9.28 -7.24
C TYR A 26 2.63 8.91 -8.71
N GLU A 27 2.30 9.91 -9.52
CA GLU A 27 2.09 9.82 -10.96
C GLU A 27 2.91 10.90 -11.68
N GLY A 28 3.43 10.55 -12.85
CA GLY A 28 4.21 11.46 -13.68
C GLY A 28 4.94 10.71 -14.79
N ASP A 29 6.04 11.28 -15.28
CA ASP A 29 6.85 10.73 -16.38
C ASP A 29 7.74 9.52 -15.97
N GLY A 30 7.39 8.84 -14.88
CA GLY A 30 8.17 7.74 -14.30
C GLY A 30 7.30 6.55 -13.90
N PRO A 31 7.86 5.58 -13.16
CA PRO A 31 7.07 4.49 -12.61
C PRO A 31 5.95 5.04 -11.74
N LEU A 32 4.79 4.41 -11.84
CA LEU A 32 3.69 4.64 -10.92
C LEU A 32 4.06 4.06 -9.57
N VAL A 33 3.91 4.83 -8.48
CA VAL A 33 4.23 4.37 -7.13
C VAL A 33 3.08 4.64 -6.18
N LEU A 34 2.61 3.60 -5.49
CA LEU A 34 1.73 3.72 -4.33
C LEU A 34 2.57 3.43 -3.08
N ALA A 35 2.81 4.46 -2.26
CA ALA A 35 3.71 4.40 -1.11
C ALA A 35 2.95 4.47 0.21
N ASN A 36 3.30 3.60 1.16
CA ASN A 36 2.90 3.68 2.56
C ASN A 36 4.01 4.38 3.34
N GLU A 37 3.75 5.62 3.74
CA GLU A 37 4.78 6.55 4.20
C GLU A 37 4.31 7.44 5.33
N VAL A 38 5.26 8.05 6.04
CA VAL A 38 4.98 9.19 6.91
C VAL A 38 5.22 10.47 6.09
N PRO A 39 4.20 11.33 5.91
CA PRO A 39 4.32 12.57 5.15
C PRO A 39 5.50 13.42 5.60
N ASP A 40 6.15 14.10 4.64
CA ASP A 40 7.28 14.99 4.87
C ASP A 40 8.50 14.33 5.54
N THR A 41 8.64 13.01 5.42
CA THR A 41 9.80 12.25 5.91
C THR A 41 10.30 11.23 4.88
N ALA A 42 11.44 10.60 5.14
CA ALA A 42 11.96 9.48 4.34
C ALA A 42 11.45 8.10 4.82
N ASN A 43 10.50 8.05 5.75
CA ASN A 43 10.05 6.80 6.36
C ASN A 43 9.03 6.09 5.45
N LEU A 44 9.40 4.89 5.00
CA LEU A 44 8.57 4.01 4.18
C LEU A 44 8.31 2.70 4.92
N ARG A 45 7.11 2.14 4.76
CA ARG A 45 6.75 0.79 5.22
C ARG A 45 6.55 -0.18 4.06
N ALA A 46 5.94 0.30 2.98
CA ALA A 46 5.70 -0.49 1.80
C ALA A 46 5.61 0.40 0.57
N THR A 47 5.98 -0.14 -0.59
CA THR A 47 5.69 0.48 -1.87
C THR A 47 5.16 -0.57 -2.85
N LEU A 48 4.19 -0.16 -3.66
CA LEU A 48 3.80 -0.85 -4.88
C LEU A 48 4.29 -0.01 -6.05
N GLN A 49 4.92 -0.63 -7.02
CA GLN A 49 5.48 0.07 -8.17
C GLN A 49 5.24 -0.71 -9.46
N CYS A 50 4.89 -0.02 -10.54
CA CYS A 50 4.83 -0.59 -11.87
C CYS A 50 5.20 0.45 -12.94
N GLN A 51 5.55 -0.01 -14.14
CA GLN A 51 5.44 0.84 -15.32
C GLN A 51 3.99 0.82 -15.81
N PRO A 52 3.41 1.94 -16.26
CA PRO A 52 2.07 1.95 -16.81
C PRO A 52 1.91 0.91 -17.94
N GLY A 53 0.88 0.08 -17.88
CA GLY A 53 0.61 -0.99 -18.86
C GLY A 53 1.60 -2.16 -18.85
N SER A 54 2.49 -2.27 -17.84
CA SER A 54 3.46 -3.38 -17.78
C SER A 54 2.86 -4.73 -17.37
N GLY A 55 1.67 -4.74 -16.78
CA GLY A 55 1.03 -5.97 -16.29
C GLY A 55 1.70 -6.61 -15.08
N ALA A 56 2.74 -6.00 -14.49
CA ALA A 56 3.44 -6.52 -13.33
C ALA A 56 3.68 -5.44 -12.26
N VAL A 57 3.50 -5.82 -10.99
CA VAL A 57 3.69 -4.94 -9.83
C VAL A 57 4.86 -5.44 -9.02
N SER A 58 5.85 -4.58 -8.81
CA SER A 58 6.87 -4.74 -7.79
C SER A 58 6.31 -4.34 -6.44
N VAL A 59 6.48 -5.20 -5.45
CA VAL A 59 6.08 -4.99 -4.06
C VAL A 59 7.36 -4.91 -3.25
N ALA A 60 7.55 -3.80 -2.53
CA ALA A 60 8.63 -3.67 -1.56
C ALA A 60 8.08 -3.50 -0.14
N VAL A 61 8.69 -4.19 0.81
CA VAL A 61 8.42 -4.05 2.24
C VAL A 61 9.69 -3.59 2.95
N TYR A 62 9.55 -2.57 3.77
CA TYR A 62 10.64 -1.91 4.49
C TYR A 62 10.57 -2.28 5.96
N GLY A 63 11.69 -2.72 6.51
CA GLY A 63 11.82 -3.17 7.89
C GLY A 63 13.21 -3.73 8.10
N ASP A 64 13.49 -4.13 9.34
CA ASP A 64 14.73 -4.78 9.70
C ASP A 64 14.66 -6.29 9.31
N ASP A 65 15.79 -6.89 8.95
CA ASP A 65 15.94 -8.34 8.71
C ASP A 65 15.25 -8.96 7.46
N ALA A 66 15.20 -8.24 6.33
CA ALA A 66 14.76 -8.85 5.08
C ALA A 66 15.68 -10.00 4.64
N THR A 67 15.08 -11.11 4.25
CA THR A 67 15.78 -12.30 3.74
C THR A 67 15.35 -12.58 2.30
N ALA A 68 16.30 -12.90 1.42
CA ALA A 68 16.01 -13.31 0.04
C ALA A 68 15.49 -14.76 -0.01
N GLY A 69 14.74 -15.12 -1.06
CA GLY A 69 14.19 -16.46 -1.24
C GLY A 69 13.00 -16.47 -2.19
N PHE A 70 12.02 -17.33 -1.94
CA PHE A 70 10.75 -17.32 -2.65
C PHE A 70 9.67 -16.75 -1.74
N ALA A 71 9.09 -15.62 -2.13
CA ALA A 71 7.95 -15.03 -1.44
C ALA A 71 6.67 -15.77 -1.77
N ARG A 72 5.89 -16.05 -0.73
CA ARG A 72 4.49 -16.44 -0.83
C ARG A 72 3.62 -15.20 -0.60
N ILE A 73 2.94 -14.76 -1.66
CA ILE A 73 2.08 -13.58 -1.65
C ILE A 73 0.63 -14.06 -1.54
N THR A 74 -0.07 -13.67 -0.48
CA THR A 74 -1.42 -14.17 -0.19
C THR A 74 -2.43 -13.04 0.00
N ALA A 75 -3.61 -13.21 -0.58
CA ALA A 75 -4.74 -12.31 -0.38
C ALA A 75 -6.05 -13.01 -0.78
N GLY A 76 -7.11 -12.81 0.01
CA GLY A 76 -8.43 -13.39 -0.26
C GLY A 76 -8.45 -14.91 -0.45
N GLY A 77 -7.55 -15.65 0.21
CA GLY A 77 -7.40 -17.10 0.06
C GLY A 77 -6.60 -17.56 -1.17
N MET A 78 -6.23 -16.63 -2.06
CA MET A 78 -5.36 -16.91 -3.21
C MET A 78 -3.89 -16.74 -2.84
N THR A 79 -3.02 -17.50 -3.51
CA THR A 79 -1.58 -17.50 -3.28
C THR A 79 -0.83 -17.38 -4.60
N ALA A 80 0.15 -16.46 -4.66
CA ALA A 80 1.18 -16.41 -5.69
C ALA A 80 2.53 -16.77 -5.07
N THR A 81 3.46 -17.29 -5.88
CA THR A 81 4.85 -17.48 -5.48
C THR A 81 5.75 -16.77 -6.48
N SER A 82 6.72 -16.02 -5.96
CA SER A 82 7.64 -15.22 -6.77
C SER A 82 8.99 -15.13 -6.10
N GLU A 83 10.05 -14.91 -6.87
CA GLU A 83 11.36 -14.65 -6.31
C GLU A 83 11.32 -13.36 -5.47
N ALA A 84 11.99 -13.40 -4.33
CA ALA A 84 12.13 -12.28 -3.43
C ALA A 84 13.61 -12.03 -3.16
N ARG A 85 14.00 -10.77 -3.26
CA ARG A 85 15.40 -10.35 -3.11
C ARG A 85 15.50 -9.23 -2.09
N VAL A 86 16.68 -9.06 -1.51
CA VAL A 86 16.99 -7.91 -0.68
C VAL A 86 17.45 -6.77 -1.58
N GLY A 87 16.63 -5.71 -1.66
CA GLY A 87 16.91 -4.51 -2.43
C GLY A 87 17.82 -3.53 -1.69
N ARG A 88 18.03 -2.36 -2.32
CA ARG A 88 18.79 -1.27 -1.69
C ARG A 88 18.12 -0.82 -0.39
N GLY A 89 18.92 -0.62 0.65
CA GLY A 89 18.43 -0.20 1.97
C GLY A 89 17.81 -1.33 2.78
N GLY A 90 18.10 -2.60 2.41
CA GLY A 90 17.66 -3.76 3.19
C GLY A 90 16.19 -4.12 3.03
N LYS A 91 15.45 -3.48 2.12
CA LYS A 91 14.03 -3.78 1.87
C LYS A 91 13.86 -5.11 1.15
N LEU A 92 12.80 -5.84 1.47
CA LEU A 92 12.39 -7.01 0.71
C LEU A 92 11.69 -6.55 -0.58
N GLU A 93 12.08 -7.07 -1.74
CA GLU A 93 11.42 -6.82 -3.02
C GLU A 93 10.96 -8.13 -3.66
N THR A 94 9.72 -8.17 -4.14
CA THR A 94 9.16 -9.26 -4.95
C THR A 94 8.22 -8.70 -6.03
N ALA A 95 7.71 -9.53 -6.93
CA ALA A 95 6.81 -9.11 -7.99
C ALA A 95 5.59 -10.03 -8.11
N ILE A 96 4.46 -9.46 -8.48
CA ILE A 96 3.21 -10.19 -8.77
C ILE A 96 2.57 -9.65 -10.06
N PRO A 97 2.08 -10.52 -10.97
CA PRO A 97 1.29 -10.09 -12.12
C PRO A 97 0.00 -9.38 -11.68
N VAL A 98 -0.40 -8.35 -12.42
CA VAL A 98 -1.62 -7.56 -12.15
C VAL A 98 -2.89 -8.41 -12.35
N ASP A 99 -2.85 -9.37 -13.27
CA ASP A 99 -3.94 -10.30 -13.56
C ASP A 99 -3.98 -11.51 -12.60
N HIS A 100 -3.00 -11.63 -11.69
CA HIS A 100 -2.99 -12.72 -10.74
C HIS A 100 -4.14 -12.59 -9.72
N PRO A 101 -4.92 -13.66 -9.44
CA PRO A 101 -6.08 -13.59 -8.55
C PRO A 101 -5.79 -13.07 -7.14
N ALA A 102 -4.58 -13.36 -6.60
CA ALA A 102 -4.15 -12.78 -5.33
C ALA A 102 -3.99 -11.25 -5.40
N PHE A 103 -3.48 -10.70 -6.49
CA PHE A 103 -3.40 -9.25 -6.63
C PHE A 103 -4.79 -8.64 -6.78
N SER A 104 -5.69 -9.25 -7.55
CA SER A 104 -7.10 -8.79 -7.65
C SER A 104 -7.81 -8.82 -6.30
N ALA A 105 -7.60 -9.85 -5.49
CA ALA A 105 -8.14 -9.95 -4.14
C ALA A 105 -7.56 -8.89 -3.19
N PHE A 106 -6.28 -8.56 -3.33
CA PHE A 106 -5.65 -7.46 -2.62
C PHE A 106 -6.27 -6.11 -3.00
N VAL A 107 -6.45 -5.82 -4.29
CA VAL A 107 -7.09 -4.59 -4.78
C VAL A 107 -8.53 -4.45 -4.26
N ALA A 108 -9.26 -5.57 -4.14
CA ALA A 108 -10.62 -5.58 -3.61
C ALA A 108 -10.68 -5.32 -2.09
N SER A 109 -9.78 -5.95 -1.32
CA SER A 109 -9.84 -5.99 0.15
C SER A 109 -8.92 -5.00 0.86
N GLY A 110 -7.88 -4.52 0.18
CA GLY A 110 -6.78 -3.75 0.76
C GLY A 110 -5.82 -4.54 1.63
N ARG A 111 -5.90 -5.87 1.70
CA ARG A 111 -5.01 -6.68 2.55
C ARG A 111 -4.26 -7.74 1.76
N MET A 112 -2.94 -7.76 1.91
CA MET A 112 -2.05 -8.75 1.32
C MET A 112 -0.95 -9.09 2.31
N THR A 113 -0.58 -10.37 2.39
CA THR A 113 0.56 -10.83 3.19
C THR A 113 1.66 -11.32 2.27
N VAL A 114 2.89 -10.90 2.53
CA VAL A 114 4.11 -11.35 1.85
C VAL A 114 4.93 -12.12 2.88
N ALA A 115 5.23 -13.39 2.61
CA ALA A 115 6.01 -14.23 3.51
C ALA A 115 7.22 -14.85 2.81
N VAL A 116 8.38 -14.83 3.46
CA VAL A 116 9.63 -15.46 2.99
C VAL A 116 10.25 -16.24 4.13
N GLY A 117 10.39 -17.56 3.98
CA GLY A 117 10.78 -18.42 5.09
C GLY A 117 9.76 -18.30 6.23
N ASP A 118 10.26 -17.98 7.43
CA ASP A 118 9.44 -17.77 8.63
C ASP A 118 8.99 -16.31 8.82
N ALA A 119 9.55 -15.38 8.05
CA ALA A 119 9.17 -13.96 8.10
C ALA A 119 7.89 -13.72 7.30
N ALA A 120 6.99 -12.91 7.85
CA ALA A 120 5.73 -12.54 7.20
C ALA A 120 5.31 -11.12 7.52
N ASP A 121 5.08 -10.32 6.48
CA ASP A 121 4.63 -8.94 6.56
C ASP A 121 3.24 -8.80 5.96
N THR A 122 2.37 -8.04 6.63
CA THR A 122 1.03 -7.74 6.12
C THR A 122 0.94 -6.29 5.66
N ILE A 123 0.74 -6.10 4.37
CA ILE A 123 0.44 -4.81 3.77
C ILE A 123 -1.07 -4.58 3.88
N THR A 124 -1.43 -3.47 4.55
CA THR A 124 -2.81 -3.02 4.66
C THR A 124 -2.95 -1.64 4.01
N VAL A 125 -3.89 -1.52 3.08
CA VAL A 125 -4.39 -0.28 2.50
C VAL A 125 -5.77 -0.02 3.10
N GLU A 126 -5.87 0.99 3.94
CA GLU A 126 -7.08 1.31 4.68
C GLU A 126 -8.19 1.78 3.73
N ARG A 127 -9.44 1.63 4.17
CA ARG A 127 -10.64 2.00 3.40
C ARG A 127 -10.55 3.39 2.73
N PRO A 128 -10.06 4.45 3.38
CA PRO A 128 -9.92 5.78 2.76
C PRO A 128 -8.98 5.82 1.55
N HIS A 129 -8.09 4.84 1.41
CA HIS A 129 -7.05 4.78 0.38
C HIS A 129 -7.29 3.71 -0.70
N LEU A 130 -8.33 2.88 -0.58
CA LEU A 130 -8.65 1.84 -1.56
C LEU A 130 -8.88 2.38 -2.97
N ALA A 131 -9.41 3.59 -3.12
CA ALA A 131 -9.55 4.23 -4.43
C ALA A 131 -8.19 4.47 -5.11
N LYS A 132 -7.15 4.80 -4.34
CA LYS A 132 -5.78 4.97 -4.85
C LYS A 132 -5.20 3.61 -5.30
N LEU A 133 -5.44 2.54 -4.54
CA LEU A 133 -5.01 1.18 -4.90
C LEU A 133 -5.66 0.69 -6.18
N ARG A 134 -6.97 0.92 -6.36
CA ARG A 134 -7.68 0.57 -7.61
C ARG A 134 -7.12 1.33 -8.79
N ARG A 135 -6.97 2.65 -8.65
CA ARG A 135 -6.37 3.49 -9.68
C ARG A 135 -4.95 3.06 -10.03
N PHE A 136 -4.15 2.67 -9.03
CA PHE A 136 -2.83 2.10 -9.25
C PHE A 136 -2.91 0.83 -10.12
N ALA A 137 -3.75 -0.13 -9.73
CA ALA A 137 -3.92 -1.39 -10.45
C ALA A 137 -4.38 -1.19 -11.90
N ASP A 138 -5.36 -0.32 -12.13
CA ASP A 138 -5.89 -0.01 -13.47
C ASP A 138 -4.78 0.54 -14.38
N ARG A 139 -3.95 1.46 -13.85
CA ARG A 139 -2.84 2.04 -14.62
C ARG A 139 -1.72 1.04 -14.90
N CYS A 140 -1.48 0.08 -14.00
CA CYS A 140 -0.52 -0.99 -14.22
C CYS A 140 -1.01 -2.01 -15.27
N ALA A 141 -2.32 -2.26 -15.32
CA ALA A 141 -2.93 -3.17 -16.29
C ALA A 141 -2.87 -2.63 -17.74
N GLY A 142 -3.02 -1.31 -17.91
CA GLY A 142 -2.99 -0.64 -19.21
C GLY A 142 -4.36 -0.09 -19.60
#